data_AF-A0A969KD22-F1
#
_entry.id   AF-A0A969KD22-F1
#
_cell.length_a   1.000
_cell.length_b   1.000
_cell.length_c   1.000
_cell.angle_alpha   90.00
_cell.angle_beta   90.00
_cell.angle_gamma   90.00
#
_symmetry.space_group_name_H-M   'P 1'
#
loop_
_entity.id
_entity.type
_entity.pdbx_description
1 polymer ?
#
loop_
_entity_poly.entity_id
_entity_poly.type
_entity_poly.pdbx_seq_one_letter_code
_entity_poly.pdbx_strand_id
1 'polypeptide(L)'
;MLNEQDLRQVRDYIIEILPELLRADPKIATTIEGILAEHFPRRDEFARMLETFSQLSDEVKQLRETLQGYVEQNAQQMAEMRREAQERADEHARRMEEIRREAQERADRHEQQMTEMRQEMDQRFAEHAQRMEEIRRESQERADEHARRMEEIRREAQERADRHEQQMAEVRREMNERFEQVDQRFKQVDQRFEQIDQRFEQVDQRFEQVDQRFETTERTLLDIRRSIHQIQSIQADMLRRMDLRDAWFQVTVGDMGNAKGRNLEDTFALALRYGLQNPDIMPESIRLRQKLVDREGYAFKRGFSTEIDLIAEDGFLSVFEVKATADADDVNLFALKVELVAAQNPNQQVRGILISLGASDEVRQQCNEHGVLLLN
;
A
#
# COMPACT_ATOMS: atom_id res chain seq x y z
N MET A 1 123.04 64.15 -149.16
CA MET A 1 122.10 65.25 -148.88
C MET A 1 122.06 66.16 -150.10
N LEU A 2 120.86 66.47 -150.60
CA LEU A 2 120.56 67.50 -151.60
C LEU A 2 119.89 68.67 -150.87
N ASN A 3 120.12 69.92 -151.26
CA ASN A 3 119.45 71.07 -150.64
C ASN A 3 117.97 71.13 -151.08
N GLU A 4 117.12 71.91 -150.39
CA GLU A 4 115.67 71.92 -150.64
C GLU A 4 115.28 72.47 -152.03
N GLN A 5 116.13 73.30 -152.63
CA GLN A 5 115.94 73.83 -153.98
C GLN A 5 116.34 72.78 -155.03
N ASP A 6 117.43 72.04 -154.79
CA ASP A 6 117.84 70.88 -155.60
C ASP A 6 116.78 69.78 -155.55
N LEU A 7 116.19 69.51 -154.38
CA LEU A 7 115.12 68.53 -154.22
C LEU A 7 113.86 68.92 -154.99
N ARG A 8 113.53 70.21 -155.07
CA ARG A 8 112.41 70.70 -155.90
C ARG A 8 112.69 70.54 -157.38
N GLN A 9 113.90 70.90 -157.84
CA GLN A 9 114.28 70.67 -159.23
C GLN A 9 114.27 69.18 -159.59
N VAL A 10 114.84 68.32 -158.73
CA VAL A 10 114.82 66.87 -158.92
C VAL A 10 113.39 66.35 -158.94
N ARG A 11 112.51 66.82 -158.03
CA ARG A 11 111.08 66.45 -158.03
C ARG A 11 110.40 66.83 -159.34
N ASP A 12 110.56 68.07 -159.79
CA ASP A 12 109.87 68.57 -160.98
C ASP A 12 110.39 67.84 -162.24
N TYR A 13 111.70 67.60 -162.30
CA TYR A 13 112.34 66.81 -163.35
C TYR A 13 111.87 65.35 -163.35
N ILE A 14 111.76 64.73 -162.17
CA ILE A 14 111.19 63.38 -162.03
C ILE A 14 109.72 63.38 -162.49
N ILE A 15 108.88 64.33 -162.08
CA ILE A 15 107.46 64.34 -162.46
C ILE A 15 107.28 64.48 -163.98
N GLU A 16 108.09 65.30 -164.65
CA GLU A 16 107.99 65.49 -166.10
C GLU A 16 108.57 64.31 -166.89
N ILE A 17 109.72 63.78 -166.49
CA ILE A 17 110.49 62.82 -167.31
C ILE A 17 110.23 61.37 -166.91
N LEU A 18 109.90 61.10 -165.63
CA LEU A 18 109.64 59.75 -165.17
C LEU A 18 108.50 59.07 -165.97
N PRO A 19 107.38 59.72 -166.33
CA PRO A 19 106.38 59.12 -167.20
C PRO A 19 106.92 58.68 -168.57
N GLU A 20 107.88 59.42 -169.14
CA GLU A 20 108.56 59.02 -170.38
C GLU A 20 109.54 57.88 -170.16
N LEU A 21 110.35 57.93 -169.09
CA LEU A 21 111.29 56.86 -168.72
C LEU A 21 110.59 55.54 -168.42
N LEU A 22 109.43 55.58 -167.75
CA LEU A 22 108.61 54.42 -167.46
C LEU A 22 108.05 53.77 -168.74
N ARG A 23 107.81 54.54 -169.81
CA ARG A 23 107.41 54.03 -171.12
C ARG A 23 108.59 53.49 -171.95
N ALA A 24 109.76 54.11 -171.80
CA ALA A 24 110.95 53.79 -172.59
C ALA A 24 111.68 52.53 -172.09
N ASP A 25 111.77 52.33 -170.77
CA ASP A 25 112.43 51.16 -170.17
C ASP A 25 111.55 50.49 -169.08
N PRO A 26 111.03 49.27 -169.35
CA PRO A 26 110.26 48.50 -168.38
C PRO A 26 110.97 48.26 -167.04
N LYS A 27 112.32 48.22 -167.01
CA LYS A 27 113.07 48.00 -165.76
C LYS A 27 112.91 49.16 -164.76
N ILE A 28 112.76 50.38 -165.25
CA ILE A 28 112.55 51.56 -164.39
C ILE A 28 111.19 51.45 -163.69
N ALA A 29 110.16 50.98 -164.42
CA ALA A 29 108.84 50.73 -163.86
C ALA A 29 108.87 49.65 -162.76
N THR A 30 109.54 48.53 -163.01
CA THR A 30 109.66 47.47 -162.00
C THR A 30 110.43 47.91 -160.77
N THR A 31 111.46 48.75 -160.94
CA THR A 31 112.27 49.27 -159.82
C THR A 31 111.45 50.23 -158.94
N ILE A 32 110.67 51.12 -159.55
CA ILE A 32 109.82 52.06 -158.81
C ILE A 32 108.62 51.36 -158.16
N GLU A 33 108.00 50.37 -158.82
CA GLU A 33 107.01 49.51 -158.18
C GLU A 33 107.58 48.78 -156.96
N GLY A 34 108.85 48.34 -157.02
CA GLY A 34 109.55 47.76 -155.88
C GLY A 34 109.69 48.72 -154.69
N ILE A 35 110.14 49.96 -154.95
CA ILE A 35 110.30 50.99 -153.91
C ILE A 35 108.95 51.38 -153.30
N LEU A 36 107.92 51.54 -154.13
CA LEU A 36 106.57 51.89 -153.64
C LEU A 36 105.95 50.75 -152.82
N ALA A 37 106.22 49.49 -153.18
CA ALA A 37 105.75 48.33 -152.41
C ALA A 37 106.44 48.16 -151.05
N GLU A 38 107.63 48.73 -150.83
CA GLU A 38 108.26 48.74 -149.50
C GLU A 38 107.59 49.71 -148.52
N HIS A 39 106.99 50.80 -149.03
CA HIS A 39 106.50 51.90 -148.19
C HIS A 39 104.97 51.97 -148.11
N PHE A 40 104.25 51.43 -149.09
CA PHE A 40 102.80 51.45 -149.14
C PHE A 40 102.23 50.04 -149.32
N PRO A 41 101.21 49.65 -148.52
CA PRO A 41 100.53 48.38 -148.74
C PRO A 41 99.97 48.36 -150.14
N ARG A 42 100.13 47.22 -150.82
CA ARG A 42 99.61 47.06 -152.18
C ARG A 42 98.09 47.26 -152.14
N ARG A 43 97.50 47.73 -153.24
CA ARG A 43 96.04 47.97 -153.35
C ARG A 43 95.21 46.76 -152.83
N ASP A 44 95.69 45.55 -153.10
CA ASP A 44 95.04 44.31 -152.65
C ASP A 44 95.15 44.09 -151.13
N GLU A 45 96.26 44.48 -150.50
CA GLU A 45 96.45 44.41 -149.05
C GLU A 45 95.59 45.45 -148.33
N PHE A 46 95.51 46.67 -148.89
CA PHE A 46 94.63 47.71 -148.36
C PHE A 46 93.16 47.32 -148.49
N ALA A 47 92.75 46.70 -149.61
CA ALA A 47 91.41 46.17 -149.79
C ALA A 47 91.07 45.07 -148.78
N ARG A 48 91.98 44.13 -148.50
CA ARG A 48 91.80 43.09 -147.46
C ARG A 48 91.67 43.69 -146.06
N MET A 49 92.43 44.72 -145.76
CA MET A 49 92.34 45.41 -144.47
C MET A 49 90.98 46.11 -144.31
N LEU A 50 90.49 46.81 -145.34
CA LEU A 50 89.14 47.39 -145.33
C LEU A 50 88.04 46.32 -145.20
N GLU A 51 88.21 45.17 -145.85
CA GLU A 51 87.29 44.03 -145.72
C GLU A 51 87.28 43.48 -144.28
N THR A 52 88.45 43.37 -143.64
CA THR A 52 88.57 42.94 -142.24
C THR A 52 87.93 43.94 -141.28
N PHE A 53 88.11 45.25 -141.53
CA PHE A 53 87.42 46.30 -140.75
C PHE A 53 85.90 46.24 -140.91
N SER A 54 85.41 45.96 -142.11
CA SER A 54 83.96 45.77 -142.34
C SER A 54 83.44 44.56 -141.57
N GLN A 55 84.14 43.42 -141.63
CA GLN A 55 83.78 42.20 -140.90
C GLN A 55 83.76 42.43 -139.38
N LEU A 56 84.79 43.07 -138.82
CA LEU A 56 84.83 43.45 -137.40
C LEU A 56 83.67 44.37 -137.01
N SER A 57 83.35 45.36 -137.85
CA SER A 57 82.22 46.26 -137.61
C SER A 57 80.88 45.49 -137.59
N ASP A 58 80.71 44.52 -138.49
CA ASP A 58 79.53 43.66 -138.54
C ASP A 58 79.45 42.73 -137.32
N GLU A 59 80.57 42.14 -136.90
CA GLU A 59 80.65 41.33 -135.67
C GLU A 59 80.32 42.15 -134.42
N VAL A 60 80.85 43.38 -134.31
CA VAL A 60 80.53 44.28 -133.20
C VAL A 60 79.04 44.65 -133.20
N LYS A 61 78.44 44.86 -134.39
CA LYS A 61 77.01 45.13 -134.51
C LYS A 61 76.17 43.93 -134.09
N GLN A 62 76.51 42.72 -134.54
CA GLN A 62 75.84 41.49 -134.15
C GLN A 62 75.96 41.21 -132.65
N LEU A 63 77.16 41.42 -132.08
CA LEU A 63 77.38 41.27 -130.64
C LEU A 63 76.54 42.28 -129.85
N ARG A 64 76.45 43.53 -130.31
CA ARG A 64 75.61 44.55 -129.69
C ARG A 64 74.13 44.19 -129.73
N GLU A 65 73.62 43.73 -130.87
CA GLU A 65 72.23 43.27 -131.01
C GLU A 65 71.94 42.07 -130.09
N THR A 66 72.87 41.11 -130.05
CA THR A 66 72.77 39.95 -129.15
C THR A 66 72.76 40.35 -127.68
N LEU A 67 73.68 41.22 -127.26
CA LEU A 67 73.74 41.73 -125.89
C LEU A 67 72.49 42.52 -125.54
N GLN A 68 71.97 43.33 -126.46
CA GLN A 68 70.73 44.06 -126.27
C GLN A 68 69.55 43.09 -126.05
N GLY A 69 69.45 42.03 -126.85
CA GLY A 69 68.44 40.98 -126.66
C GLY A 69 68.54 40.29 -125.29
N TYR A 70 69.75 39.95 -124.84
CA TYR A 70 69.95 39.37 -123.50
C TYR A 70 69.58 40.35 -122.37
N VAL A 71 69.91 41.63 -122.51
CA VAL A 71 69.54 42.67 -121.53
C VAL A 71 68.03 42.85 -121.47
N GLU A 72 67.35 42.88 -122.62
CA GLU A 72 65.89 42.98 -122.70
C GLU A 72 65.20 41.75 -122.08
N GLN A 73 65.67 40.54 -122.38
CA GLN A 73 65.15 39.30 -121.79
C GLN A 73 65.35 39.25 -120.27
N ASN A 74 66.55 39.59 -119.77
CA ASN A 74 66.81 39.65 -118.34
C ASN A 74 65.96 40.74 -117.65
N ALA A 75 65.78 41.89 -118.29
CA ALA A 75 64.91 42.94 -117.77
C ALA A 75 63.45 42.49 -117.67
N GLN A 76 62.95 41.74 -118.67
CA GLN A 76 61.62 41.14 -118.65
C GLN A 76 61.48 40.08 -117.55
N GLN A 77 62.44 39.15 -117.44
CA GLN A 77 62.45 38.14 -116.36
C GLN A 77 62.49 38.78 -114.98
N MET A 78 63.31 39.83 -114.79
CA MET A 78 63.37 40.57 -113.53
C MET A 78 62.06 41.31 -113.22
N ALA A 79 61.38 41.86 -114.23
CA ALA A 79 60.08 42.49 -114.06
C ALA A 79 58.99 41.47 -113.69
N GLU A 80 59.00 40.29 -114.32
CA GLU A 80 58.09 39.18 -114.02
C GLU A 80 58.32 38.63 -112.61
N MET A 81 59.57 38.34 -112.22
CA MET A 81 59.91 37.91 -110.87
C MET A 81 59.50 38.94 -109.81
N ARG A 82 59.70 40.25 -110.08
CA ARG A 82 59.25 41.32 -109.17
C ARG A 82 57.74 41.36 -109.03
N ARG A 83 57.01 41.17 -110.14
CA ARG A 83 55.55 41.12 -110.13
C ARG A 83 55.04 39.92 -109.33
N GLU A 84 55.58 38.72 -109.57
CA GLU A 84 55.21 37.53 -108.79
C GLU A 84 55.55 37.68 -107.30
N ALA A 85 56.73 38.24 -106.99
CA ALA A 85 57.12 38.50 -105.61
C ALA A 85 56.15 39.47 -104.92
N GLN A 86 55.70 40.52 -105.64
CA GLN A 86 54.70 41.45 -105.14
C GLN A 86 53.34 40.77 -104.95
N GLU A 87 52.87 39.98 -105.91
CA GLU A 87 51.60 39.26 -105.82
C GLU A 87 51.60 38.26 -104.64
N ARG A 88 52.71 37.53 -104.42
CA ARG A 88 52.87 36.65 -103.25
C ARG A 88 52.91 37.42 -101.94
N ALA A 89 53.57 38.58 -101.91
CA ALA A 89 53.62 39.43 -100.73
C ALA A 89 52.22 39.99 -100.38
N ASP A 90 51.47 40.43 -101.39
CA ASP A 90 50.10 40.92 -101.23
C ASP A 90 49.17 39.80 -100.76
N GLU A 91 49.30 38.59 -101.30
CA GLU A 91 48.53 37.43 -100.86
C GLU A 91 48.86 37.05 -99.41
N HIS A 92 50.14 37.03 -99.05
CA HIS A 92 50.56 36.77 -97.68
C HIS A 92 50.04 37.84 -96.71
N ALA A 93 50.07 39.12 -97.11
CA ALA A 93 49.51 40.21 -96.32
C ALA A 93 48.01 40.02 -96.07
N ARG A 94 47.24 39.64 -97.11
CA ARG A 94 45.80 39.34 -96.98
C ARG A 94 45.53 38.16 -96.06
N ARG A 95 46.27 37.05 -96.19
CA ARG A 95 46.14 35.88 -95.30
C ARG A 95 46.46 36.24 -93.84
N MET A 96 47.49 37.06 -93.61
CA MET A 96 47.84 37.51 -92.26
C MET A 96 46.78 38.43 -91.66
N GLU A 97 46.16 39.29 -92.47
CA GLU A 97 45.05 40.15 -92.04
C GLU A 97 43.81 39.30 -91.70
N GLU A 98 43.50 38.28 -92.50
CA GLU A 98 42.42 37.34 -92.24
C GLU A 98 42.63 36.56 -90.93
N ILE A 99 43.83 35.97 -90.74
CA ILE A 99 44.19 35.27 -89.50
C ILE A 99 44.07 36.22 -88.29
N ARG A 100 44.53 37.46 -88.43
CA ARG A 100 44.45 38.46 -87.36
C ARG A 100 42.99 38.79 -87.04
N ARG A 101 42.14 38.96 -88.06
CA ARG A 101 40.70 39.23 -87.88
C ARG A 101 40.01 38.07 -87.19
N GLU A 102 40.25 36.84 -87.64
CA GLU A 102 39.67 35.65 -87.00
C GLU A 102 40.15 35.47 -85.56
N ALA A 103 41.44 35.74 -85.28
CA ALA A 103 41.98 35.67 -83.94
C ALA A 103 41.31 36.70 -83.01
N GLN A 104 41.07 37.91 -83.51
CA GLN A 104 40.34 38.96 -82.79
C GLN A 104 38.88 38.53 -82.54
N GLU A 105 38.16 38.07 -83.57
CA GLU A 105 36.77 37.61 -83.43
C GLU A 105 36.63 36.42 -82.47
N ARG A 106 37.65 35.55 -82.37
CA ARG A 106 37.68 34.46 -81.39
C ARG A 106 37.94 34.99 -79.98
N ALA A 107 38.86 35.94 -79.83
CA ALA A 107 39.15 36.58 -78.55
C ALA A 107 37.92 37.32 -78.01
N ASP A 108 37.25 38.11 -78.85
CA ASP A 108 36.04 38.86 -78.48
C ASP A 108 34.92 37.90 -78.06
N ARG A 109 34.73 36.78 -78.80
CA ARG A 109 33.75 35.74 -78.41
C ARG A 109 34.08 35.10 -77.08
N HIS A 110 35.35 34.80 -76.82
CA HIS A 110 35.77 34.25 -75.53
C HIS A 110 35.56 35.26 -74.39
N GLU A 111 35.86 36.54 -74.60
CA GLU A 111 35.63 37.60 -73.62
C GLU A 111 34.13 37.77 -73.29
N GLN A 112 33.28 37.73 -74.32
CA GLN A 112 31.82 37.75 -74.16
C GLN A 112 31.33 36.54 -73.36
N GLN A 113 31.74 35.33 -73.75
CA GLN A 113 31.37 34.09 -73.02
C GLN A 113 31.81 34.11 -71.56
N MET A 114 33.02 34.60 -71.27
CA MET A 114 33.51 34.72 -69.90
C MET A 114 32.74 35.77 -69.10
N THR A 115 32.34 36.86 -69.74
CA THR A 115 31.51 37.91 -69.13
C THR A 115 30.11 37.38 -68.81
N GLU A 116 29.47 36.69 -69.75
CA GLU A 116 28.16 36.05 -69.56
C GLU A 116 28.23 35.00 -68.45
N MET A 117 29.22 34.12 -68.48
CA MET A 117 29.40 33.09 -67.44
C MET A 117 29.60 33.71 -66.06
N ARG A 118 30.34 34.82 -65.96
CA ARG A 118 30.53 35.56 -64.71
C ARG A 118 29.22 36.17 -64.21
N GLN A 119 28.43 36.79 -65.10
CA GLN A 119 27.13 37.35 -64.75
C GLN A 119 26.15 36.26 -64.29
N GLU A 120 26.10 35.12 -64.98
CA GLU A 120 25.28 33.98 -64.55
C GLU A 120 25.70 33.44 -63.18
N MET A 121 27.01 33.32 -62.94
CA MET A 121 27.54 32.91 -61.63
C MET A 121 27.14 33.90 -60.53
N ASP A 122 27.34 35.19 -60.75
CA ASP A 122 26.99 36.25 -59.80
C ASP A 122 25.48 36.24 -59.51
N GLN A 123 24.64 36.04 -60.53
CA GLN A 123 23.19 35.90 -60.37
C GLN A 123 22.83 34.66 -59.55
N ARG A 124 23.41 33.49 -59.85
CA ARG A 124 23.17 32.25 -59.09
C ARG A 124 23.59 32.38 -57.63
N PHE A 125 24.71 33.05 -57.36
CA PHE A 125 25.14 33.34 -55.99
C PHE A 125 24.18 34.28 -55.28
N ALA A 126 23.68 35.32 -55.96
CA ALA A 126 22.67 36.23 -55.40
C ALA A 126 21.37 35.49 -55.07
N GLU A 127 20.88 34.64 -55.97
CA GLU A 127 19.68 33.82 -55.74
C GLU A 127 19.89 32.85 -54.58
N HIS A 128 21.07 32.20 -54.49
CA HIS A 128 21.38 31.30 -53.40
C HIS A 128 21.46 32.04 -52.06
N ALA A 129 22.07 33.23 -52.03
CA ALA A 129 22.12 34.07 -50.83
C ALA A 129 20.71 34.49 -50.37
N GLN A 130 19.83 34.87 -51.30
CA GLN A 130 18.44 35.21 -50.99
C GLN A 130 17.67 34.01 -50.42
N ARG A 131 17.79 32.82 -51.03
CA ARG A 131 17.15 31.60 -50.50
C ARG A 131 17.64 31.25 -49.10
N MET A 132 18.94 31.42 -48.83
CA MET A 132 19.50 31.18 -47.50
C MET A 132 18.95 32.16 -46.45
N GLU A 133 18.81 33.44 -46.80
CA GLU A 133 18.22 34.42 -45.88
C GLU A 133 16.71 34.17 -45.68
N GLU A 134 15.99 33.73 -46.71
CA GLU A 134 14.59 33.32 -46.60
C GLU A 134 14.43 32.12 -45.66
N ILE A 135 15.23 31.05 -45.85
CA ILE A 135 15.23 29.88 -44.96
C ILE A 135 15.57 30.30 -43.53
N ARG A 136 16.55 31.19 -43.35
CA ARG A 136 16.94 31.70 -42.03
C ARG A 136 15.80 32.47 -41.37
N ARG A 137 15.12 33.34 -42.13
CA ARG A 137 13.98 34.12 -41.67
C ARG A 137 12.81 33.23 -41.27
N GLU A 138 12.41 32.29 -42.14
CA GLU A 138 11.33 31.36 -41.82
C GLU A 138 11.67 30.47 -40.62
N SER A 139 12.91 30.01 -40.51
CA SER A 139 13.36 29.23 -39.36
C SER A 139 13.28 30.05 -38.07
N GLN A 140 13.63 31.34 -38.12
CA GLN A 140 13.53 32.23 -36.98
C GLN A 140 12.07 32.50 -36.60
N GLU A 141 11.20 32.79 -37.58
CA GLU A 141 9.76 32.99 -37.35
C GLU A 141 9.10 31.75 -36.73
N ARG A 142 9.45 30.55 -37.23
CA ARG A 142 8.98 29.28 -36.63
C ARG A 142 9.49 29.08 -35.21
N ALA A 143 10.74 29.43 -34.93
CA ALA A 143 11.31 29.33 -33.58
C ALA A 143 10.62 30.31 -32.61
N ASP A 144 10.37 31.54 -33.05
CA ASP A 144 9.67 32.55 -32.26
C ASP A 144 8.22 32.14 -31.99
N GLU A 145 7.53 31.58 -32.99
CA GLU A 145 6.18 31.03 -32.82
C GLU A 145 6.17 29.86 -31.82
N HIS A 146 7.14 28.95 -31.94
CA HIS A 146 7.27 27.83 -31.01
C HIS A 146 7.56 28.31 -29.57
N ALA A 147 8.38 29.35 -29.41
CA ALA A 147 8.65 29.95 -28.11
C ALA A 147 7.38 30.54 -27.50
N ARG A 148 6.58 31.28 -28.28
CA ARG A 148 5.29 31.85 -27.84
C ARG A 148 4.29 30.76 -27.42
N ARG A 149 4.15 29.70 -28.22
CA ARG A 149 3.27 28.55 -27.88
C ARG A 149 3.70 27.87 -26.59
N MET A 150 5.00 27.71 -26.36
CA MET A 150 5.51 27.12 -25.12
C MET A 150 5.26 28.00 -23.90
N GLU A 151 5.36 29.32 -24.05
CA GLU A 151 5.02 30.27 -22.99
C GLU A 151 3.53 30.25 -22.66
N GLU A 152 2.66 30.17 -23.68
CA GLU A 152 1.21 30.02 -23.51
C GLU A 152 0.85 28.71 -22.78
N ILE A 153 1.39 27.56 -23.22
CA ILE A 153 1.19 26.27 -22.55
C ILE A 153 1.65 26.35 -21.10
N ARG A 154 2.80 26.96 -20.82
CA ARG A 154 3.34 27.10 -19.47
C ARG A 154 2.42 27.96 -18.60
N ARG A 155 1.91 29.06 -19.16
CA ARG A 155 0.96 29.95 -18.48
C ARG A 155 -0.35 29.22 -18.16
N GLU A 156 -0.93 28.52 -19.13
CA GLU A 156 -2.15 27.73 -18.89
C GLU A 156 -1.94 26.64 -17.84
N ALA A 157 -0.78 25.96 -17.87
CA ALA A 157 -0.44 24.95 -16.89
C ALA A 157 -0.34 25.55 -15.48
N GLN A 158 0.26 26.74 -15.35
CA GLN A 158 0.31 27.47 -14.08
C GLN A 158 -1.09 27.85 -13.60
N GLU A 159 -1.93 28.44 -14.46
CA GLU A 159 -3.31 28.82 -14.11
C GLU A 159 -4.18 27.59 -13.74
N ARG A 160 -3.92 26.42 -14.33
CA ARG A 160 -4.56 25.16 -13.91
C ARG A 160 -4.05 24.69 -12.55
N ALA A 161 -2.74 24.78 -12.30
CA ALA A 161 -2.15 24.41 -11.02
C ALA A 161 -2.69 25.29 -9.88
N ASP A 162 -2.75 26.61 -10.08
CA ASP A 162 -3.27 27.57 -9.10
C ASP A 162 -4.76 27.28 -8.80
N ARG A 163 -5.57 26.96 -9.83
CA ARG A 163 -6.97 26.56 -9.64
C ARG A 163 -7.10 25.25 -8.85
N HIS A 164 -6.27 24.25 -9.14
CA HIS A 164 -6.26 23.02 -8.37
C HIS A 164 -5.83 23.25 -6.92
N GLU A 165 -4.84 24.11 -6.67
CA GLU A 165 -4.40 24.44 -5.32
C GLU A 165 -5.53 25.10 -4.52
N GLN A 166 -6.25 26.04 -5.14
CA GLN A 166 -7.43 26.68 -4.54
C GLN A 166 -8.54 25.66 -4.23
N GLN A 167 -8.90 24.80 -5.18
CA GLN A 167 -9.89 23.75 -4.97
C GLN A 167 -9.49 22.79 -3.84
N MET A 168 -8.23 22.39 -3.79
CA MET A 168 -7.71 21.52 -2.73
C MET A 168 -7.73 22.23 -1.37
N ALA A 169 -7.45 23.54 -1.32
CA ALA A 169 -7.57 24.32 -0.10
C ALA A 169 -9.02 24.42 0.39
N GLU A 170 -9.98 24.58 -0.53
CA GLU A 170 -11.41 24.60 -0.22
C GLU A 170 -11.90 23.24 0.30
N VAL A 171 -11.56 22.15 -0.39
CA VAL A 171 -11.89 20.79 0.07
C VAL A 171 -11.30 20.50 1.44
N ARG A 172 -10.05 20.90 1.70
CA ARG A 172 -9.43 20.77 3.03
C ARG A 172 -10.19 21.55 4.10
N ARG A 173 -10.66 22.76 3.78
CA ARG A 173 -11.45 23.57 4.71
C ARG A 173 -12.78 22.91 5.02
N GLU A 174 -13.54 22.51 4.00
CA GLU A 174 -14.83 21.82 4.19
C GLU A 174 -14.65 20.52 4.99
N MET A 175 -13.60 19.75 4.69
CA MET A 175 -13.27 18.54 5.44
C MET A 175 -12.99 18.83 6.91
N ASN A 176 -12.20 19.85 7.22
CA ASN A 176 -11.93 20.26 8.60
C ASN A 176 -13.21 20.68 9.33
N GLU A 177 -14.07 21.48 8.70
CA GLU A 177 -15.37 21.88 9.27
C GLU A 177 -16.27 20.67 9.56
N ARG A 178 -16.29 19.68 8.66
CA ARG A 178 -17.06 18.44 8.89
C ARG A 178 -16.47 17.62 10.04
N PHE A 179 -15.14 17.53 10.17
CA PHE A 179 -14.50 16.86 11.30
C PHE A 179 -14.80 17.56 12.62
N GLU A 180 -14.77 18.89 12.67
CA GLU A 180 -15.14 19.65 13.87
C GLU A 180 -16.60 19.40 14.28
N GLN A 181 -17.52 19.30 13.31
CA GLN A 181 -18.92 18.93 13.58
C GLN A 181 -19.03 17.50 14.14
N VAL A 182 -18.24 16.56 13.62
CA VAL A 182 -18.18 15.18 14.13
C VAL A 182 -17.68 15.16 15.58
N ASP A 183 -16.61 15.89 15.88
CA ASP A 183 -16.07 16.03 17.24
C ASP A 183 -17.11 16.62 18.20
N GLN A 184 -17.87 17.63 17.76
CA GLN A 184 -18.96 18.19 18.57
C GLN A 184 -20.06 17.15 18.85
N ARG A 185 -20.42 16.32 17.87
CA ARG A 185 -21.40 15.24 18.07
C ARG A 185 -20.88 14.16 19.02
N PHE A 186 -19.60 13.81 18.95
CA PHE A 186 -19.00 12.88 19.91
C PHE A 186 -19.02 13.43 21.34
N LYS A 187 -18.69 14.71 21.55
CA LYS A 187 -18.83 15.35 22.86
C LYS A 187 -20.26 15.28 23.41
N GLN A 188 -21.28 15.44 22.56
CA GLN A 188 -22.68 15.28 22.98
C GLN A 188 -23.01 13.83 23.34
N VAL A 189 -22.44 12.86 22.62
CA VAL A 189 -22.59 11.43 22.95
C VAL A 189 -21.95 11.13 24.30
N ASP A 190 -20.73 11.63 24.56
CA ASP A 190 -20.04 11.47 25.84
C ASP A 190 -20.87 12.03 27.00
N GLN A 191 -21.43 13.24 26.86
CA GLN A 191 -22.33 13.82 27.86
C GLN A 191 -23.59 12.97 28.12
N ARG A 192 -24.13 12.32 27.09
CA ARG A 192 -25.26 11.41 27.27
C ARG A 192 -24.86 10.14 28.00
N PHE A 193 -23.66 9.62 27.78
CA PHE A 193 -23.13 8.49 28.53
C PHE A 193 -22.90 8.85 29.99
N GLU A 194 -22.33 10.01 30.29
CA GLU A 194 -22.20 10.48 31.69
C GLU A 194 -23.56 10.57 32.40
N GLN A 195 -24.61 11.04 31.70
CA GLN A 195 -25.97 11.04 32.26
C GLN A 195 -26.53 9.63 32.47
N ILE A 196 -26.20 8.67 31.59
CA ILE A 196 -26.59 7.27 31.76
C ILE A 196 -25.89 6.69 32.99
N ASP A 197 -24.59 6.94 33.15
CA ASP A 197 -23.81 6.48 34.31
C ASP A 197 -24.40 7.02 35.61
N GLN A 198 -24.72 8.33 35.69
CA GLN A 198 -25.39 8.91 36.85
C GLN A 198 -26.75 8.26 37.16
N ARG A 199 -27.51 7.88 36.12
CA ARG A 199 -28.77 7.15 36.32
C ARG A 199 -28.55 5.74 36.84
N PHE A 200 -27.50 5.06 36.39
CA PHE A 200 -27.14 3.75 36.94
C PHE A 200 -26.70 3.85 38.40
N GLU A 201 -25.89 4.84 38.77
CA GLU A 201 -25.54 5.09 40.19
C GLU A 201 -26.79 5.31 41.07
N GLN A 202 -27.79 6.06 40.58
CA GLN A 202 -29.06 6.22 41.30
C GLN A 202 -29.85 4.91 41.40
N VAL A 203 -29.79 4.05 40.37
CA VAL A 203 -30.41 2.73 40.41
C VAL A 203 -29.72 1.85 41.45
N ASP A 204 -28.39 1.85 41.50
CA ASP A 204 -27.61 1.10 42.48
C ASP A 204 -27.95 1.56 43.91
N GLN A 205 -28.00 2.87 44.17
CA GLN A 205 -28.43 3.40 45.46
C GLN A 205 -29.86 2.97 45.86
N ARG A 206 -30.78 2.87 44.89
CA ARG A 206 -32.13 2.37 45.16
C ARG A 206 -32.13 0.87 45.48
N PHE A 207 -31.28 0.08 44.82
CA PHE A 207 -31.11 -1.33 45.15
C PHE A 207 -30.53 -1.51 46.55
N GLU A 208 -29.52 -0.73 46.94
CA GLU A 208 -28.98 -0.75 48.32
C GLU A 208 -30.06 -0.44 49.37
N GLN A 209 -30.94 0.54 49.11
CA GLN A 209 -32.06 0.83 50.01
C GLN A 209 -33.08 -0.31 50.08
N VAL A 210 -33.32 -0.99 48.96
CA VAL A 210 -34.20 -2.17 48.92
C VAL A 210 -33.59 -3.31 49.73
N ASP A 211 -32.29 -3.56 49.60
CA ASP A 211 -31.57 -4.57 50.36
C ASP A 211 -31.64 -4.29 51.87
N GLN A 212 -31.43 -3.03 52.29
CA GLN A 212 -31.60 -2.63 53.70
C GLN A 212 -33.03 -2.86 54.24
N ARG A 213 -34.05 -2.61 53.40
CA ARG A 213 -35.44 -2.91 53.76
C ARG A 213 -35.69 -4.41 53.87
N PHE A 214 -35.10 -5.21 52.99
CA PHE A 214 -35.18 -6.67 53.08
C PHE A 214 -34.50 -7.19 54.34
N GLU A 215 -33.30 -6.72 54.69
CA GLU A 215 -32.65 -7.08 55.95
C GLU A 215 -33.52 -6.74 57.17
N THR A 216 -34.13 -5.56 57.17
CA THR A 216 -35.03 -5.13 58.26
C THR A 216 -36.26 -6.02 58.34
N THR A 217 -36.83 -6.38 57.19
CA THR A 217 -37.98 -7.30 57.11
C THR A 217 -37.60 -8.69 57.61
N GLU A 218 -36.43 -9.20 57.22
CA GLU A 218 -35.91 -10.49 57.67
C GLU A 218 -35.70 -10.51 59.19
N ARG A 219 -35.11 -9.47 59.78
CA ARG A 219 -35.00 -9.32 61.24
C ARG A 219 -36.36 -9.33 61.91
N THR A 220 -37.33 -8.59 61.38
CA THR A 220 -38.69 -8.55 61.92
C THR A 220 -39.37 -9.92 61.86
N LEU A 221 -39.22 -10.65 60.75
CA LEU A 221 -39.74 -12.00 60.60
C LEU A 221 -39.09 -12.98 61.59
N LEU A 222 -37.79 -12.86 61.84
CA LEU A 222 -37.09 -13.66 62.85
C LEU A 222 -37.64 -13.37 64.26
N ASP A 223 -37.90 -12.11 64.59
CA ASP A 223 -38.47 -11.72 65.89
C ASP A 223 -39.90 -12.25 66.05
N ILE A 224 -40.76 -12.09 65.04
CA ILE A 224 -42.12 -12.68 65.03
C ILE A 224 -42.05 -14.19 65.23
N ARG A 225 -41.13 -14.88 64.54
CA ARG A 225 -40.95 -16.33 64.70
C ARG A 225 -40.58 -16.70 66.14
N ARG A 226 -39.70 -15.94 66.80
CA ARG A 226 -39.37 -16.15 68.23
C ARG A 226 -40.58 -15.92 69.13
N SER A 227 -41.36 -14.86 68.89
CA SER A 227 -42.58 -14.58 69.66
C SER A 227 -43.63 -15.68 69.51
N ILE A 228 -43.82 -16.21 68.29
CA ILE A 228 -44.73 -17.35 68.06
C ILE A 228 -44.27 -18.58 68.85
N HIS A 229 -42.97 -18.91 68.81
CA HIS A 229 -42.43 -20.03 69.60
C HIS A 229 -42.66 -19.83 71.12
N GLN A 230 -42.50 -18.60 71.64
CA GLN A 230 -42.79 -18.28 73.03
C GLN A 230 -44.28 -18.50 73.37
N ILE A 231 -45.20 -18.00 72.54
CA ILE A 231 -46.64 -18.19 72.75
C ILE A 231 -47.01 -19.69 72.74
N GLN A 232 -46.47 -20.45 71.79
CA GLN A 232 -46.69 -21.89 71.71
C GLN A 232 -46.22 -22.62 72.99
N SER A 233 -45.08 -22.20 73.56
CA SER A 233 -44.60 -22.76 74.83
C SER A 233 -45.52 -22.44 76.02
N ILE A 234 -46.03 -21.21 76.10
CA ILE A 234 -46.98 -20.78 77.15
C ILE A 234 -48.30 -21.55 77.01
N GLN A 235 -48.80 -21.73 75.79
CA GLN A 235 -50.03 -22.51 75.54
C GLN A 235 -49.87 -23.98 75.96
N ALA A 236 -48.72 -24.59 75.67
CA ALA A 236 -48.44 -25.97 76.08
C ALA A 236 -48.45 -26.13 77.61
N ASP A 237 -47.86 -25.19 78.34
CA ASP A 237 -47.89 -25.19 79.82
C ASP A 237 -49.28 -24.90 80.40
N MET A 238 -50.08 -24.06 79.73
CA MET A 238 -51.46 -23.78 80.13
C MET A 238 -52.37 -25.00 79.99
N LEU A 239 -52.25 -25.74 78.87
CA LEU A 239 -52.99 -26.99 78.64
C LEU A 239 -52.72 -28.01 79.75
N ARG A 240 -51.45 -28.22 80.11
CA ARG A 240 -51.07 -29.12 81.22
C ARG A 240 -51.71 -28.73 82.56
N ARG A 241 -51.85 -27.43 82.85
CA ARG A 241 -52.49 -26.94 84.08
C ARG A 241 -54.01 -27.13 84.06
N MET A 242 -54.65 -27.08 82.88
CA MET A 242 -56.09 -27.31 82.74
C MET A 242 -56.44 -28.80 82.93
N ASP A 243 -55.64 -29.71 82.37
CA ASP A 243 -55.82 -31.17 82.56
C ASP A 243 -55.80 -31.56 84.05
N LEU A 244 -54.85 -30.99 84.82
CA LEU A 244 -54.75 -31.19 86.26
C LEU A 244 -55.97 -30.62 87.03
N ARG A 245 -56.60 -29.55 86.53
CA ARG A 245 -57.75 -28.91 87.18
C ARG A 245 -59.05 -29.65 86.92
N ASP A 246 -59.24 -30.20 85.73
CA ASP A 246 -60.43 -31.01 85.40
C ASP A 246 -60.44 -32.33 86.18
N ALA A 247 -59.28 -32.95 86.38
CA ALA A 247 -59.13 -34.09 87.29
C ALA A 247 -59.54 -33.75 88.74
N TRP A 248 -59.21 -32.54 89.21
CA TRP A 248 -59.55 -32.07 90.55
C TRP A 248 -61.03 -31.69 90.71
N PHE A 249 -61.67 -31.19 89.64
CA PHE A 249 -63.06 -30.76 89.64
C PHE A 249 -64.05 -31.94 89.70
N GLN A 250 -63.73 -33.06 89.07
CA GLN A 250 -64.50 -34.31 89.15
C GLN A 250 -64.56 -34.87 90.57
N VAL A 251 -63.47 -34.74 91.34
CA VAL A 251 -63.38 -35.21 92.74
C VAL A 251 -64.22 -34.34 93.69
N THR A 252 -64.43 -33.06 93.38
CA THR A 252 -65.00 -32.09 94.34
C THR A 252 -66.53 -31.92 94.22
N VAL A 253 -67.15 -32.33 93.10
CA VAL A 253 -68.55 -31.95 92.79
C VAL A 253 -69.51 -33.14 92.65
N GLY A 254 -69.06 -34.40 92.82
CA GLY A 254 -69.90 -35.56 92.54
C GLY A 254 -70.03 -36.59 93.66
N ASP A 255 -70.92 -36.36 94.63
CA ASP A 255 -71.79 -37.44 95.14
C ASP A 255 -73.14 -36.89 95.65
N MET A 256 -74.22 -37.23 94.96
CA MET A 256 -75.54 -37.48 95.55
C MET A 256 -76.38 -38.34 94.58
N GLY A 257 -76.59 -39.61 94.94
CA GLY A 257 -77.92 -40.24 94.79
C GLY A 257 -78.05 -41.42 93.84
N ASN A 258 -77.81 -42.62 94.38
CA ASN A 258 -78.46 -43.90 94.03
C ASN A 258 -78.34 -44.43 92.57
N ALA A 259 -77.15 -44.95 92.25
CA ALA A 259 -77.00 -46.09 91.33
C ALA A 259 -75.97 -47.10 91.91
N LYS A 260 -76.54 -48.04 92.68
CA LYS A 260 -75.99 -49.29 93.24
C LYS A 260 -74.54 -49.67 92.87
N GLY A 261 -73.68 -49.68 93.90
CA GLY A 261 -72.60 -50.65 94.13
C GLY A 261 -71.37 -50.56 93.22
N ARG A 262 -71.56 -50.66 91.90
CA ARG A 262 -70.46 -50.63 90.93
C ARG A 262 -69.72 -49.31 90.92
N ASN A 263 -70.44 -48.19 91.02
CA ASN A 263 -69.81 -46.87 90.88
C ASN A 263 -68.77 -46.57 91.98
N LEU A 264 -68.98 -47.10 93.20
CA LEU A 264 -68.02 -46.92 94.29
C LEU A 264 -66.80 -47.83 94.08
N GLU A 265 -67.01 -49.11 93.76
CA GLU A 265 -65.93 -50.06 93.44
C GLU A 265 -65.12 -49.62 92.22
N ASP A 266 -65.78 -49.07 91.19
CA ASP A 266 -65.17 -48.51 89.98
C ASP A 266 -64.28 -47.30 90.30
N THR A 267 -64.78 -46.40 91.14
CA THR A 267 -64.05 -45.20 91.57
C THR A 267 -62.86 -45.57 92.45
N PHE A 268 -63.03 -46.52 93.38
CA PHE A 268 -61.94 -47.03 94.20
C PHE A 268 -60.90 -47.79 93.36
N ALA A 269 -61.32 -48.61 92.38
CA ALA A 269 -60.41 -49.25 91.45
C ALA A 269 -59.62 -48.23 90.66
N LEU A 270 -60.25 -47.17 90.14
CA LEU A 270 -59.56 -46.12 89.40
C LEU A 270 -58.54 -45.36 90.28
N ALA A 271 -58.93 -45.01 91.50
CA ALA A 271 -58.04 -44.36 92.46
C ALA A 271 -56.85 -45.25 92.83
N LEU A 272 -57.09 -46.55 93.07
CA LEU A 272 -56.02 -47.53 93.35
C LEU A 272 -55.11 -47.75 92.14
N ARG A 273 -55.67 -47.90 90.93
CA ARG A 273 -54.89 -47.99 89.68
C ARG A 273 -53.96 -46.81 89.54
N TYR A 274 -54.45 -45.60 89.80
CA TYR A 274 -53.65 -44.39 89.70
C TYR A 274 -52.60 -44.32 90.81
N GLY A 275 -52.99 -44.54 92.06
CA GLY A 275 -52.10 -44.44 93.23
C GLY A 275 -51.00 -45.50 93.24
N LEU A 276 -51.30 -46.73 92.82
CA LEU A 276 -50.35 -47.84 92.71
C LEU A 276 -49.70 -47.96 91.34
N GLN A 277 -50.12 -47.17 90.36
CA GLN A 277 -49.70 -47.25 88.96
C GLN A 277 -49.86 -48.65 88.35
N ASN A 278 -50.84 -49.44 88.82
CA ASN A 278 -51.10 -50.78 88.32
C ASN A 278 -52.38 -50.81 87.47
N PRO A 279 -52.31 -51.05 86.14
CA PRO A 279 -53.49 -51.04 85.28
C PRO A 279 -54.44 -52.23 85.48
N ASP A 280 -53.99 -53.31 86.14
CA ASP A 280 -54.74 -54.58 86.20
C ASP A 280 -55.77 -54.66 87.35
N ILE A 281 -55.81 -53.69 88.26
CA ILE A 281 -56.78 -53.68 89.38
C ILE A 281 -58.18 -53.40 88.83
N MET A 282 -59.04 -54.40 88.67
CA MET A 282 -60.40 -54.23 88.14
C MET A 282 -61.41 -54.01 89.28
N PRO A 283 -62.54 -53.32 89.05
CA PRO A 283 -63.58 -53.11 90.06
C PRO A 283 -64.05 -54.42 90.70
N GLU A 284 -64.20 -55.48 89.90
CA GLU A 284 -64.65 -56.80 90.36
C GLU A 284 -63.60 -57.54 91.20
N SER A 285 -62.33 -57.11 91.17
CA SER A 285 -61.24 -57.70 91.94
C SER A 285 -61.17 -57.18 93.38
N ILE A 286 -61.96 -56.17 93.72
CA ILE A 286 -61.92 -55.44 94.99
C ILE A 286 -63.00 -55.97 95.92
N ARG A 287 -62.61 -56.28 97.15
CA ARG A 287 -63.52 -56.74 98.21
C ARG A 287 -63.26 -55.96 99.49
N LEU A 288 -64.28 -55.23 99.93
CA LEU A 288 -64.21 -54.38 101.13
C LEU A 288 -64.64 -55.16 102.38
N ARG A 289 -64.10 -54.78 103.55
CA ARG A 289 -64.52 -55.21 104.90
C ARG A 289 -64.58 -56.73 105.06
N GLN A 290 -63.46 -57.38 104.78
CA GLN A 290 -63.36 -58.83 104.79
C GLN A 290 -63.10 -59.34 106.21
N LYS A 291 -64.06 -60.09 106.75
CA LYS A 291 -63.92 -60.74 108.05
C LYS A 291 -63.04 -61.98 107.97
N LEU A 292 -62.01 -62.02 108.80
CA LEU A 292 -61.08 -63.14 108.93
C LEU A 292 -61.30 -63.87 110.25
N VAL A 293 -61.08 -65.18 110.23
CA VAL A 293 -61.14 -66.04 111.42
C VAL A 293 -59.97 -67.02 111.37
N ASP A 294 -59.12 -67.00 112.39
CA ASP A 294 -57.97 -67.90 112.50
C ASP A 294 -58.38 -69.21 113.21
N ARG A 295 -58.87 -70.18 112.43
CA ARG A 295 -59.41 -71.44 112.97
C ARG A 295 -58.36 -72.44 113.44
N GLU A 296 -57.14 -72.31 112.94
CA GLU A 296 -56.04 -73.24 113.23
C GLU A 296 -54.97 -72.62 114.14
N GLY A 297 -55.00 -71.30 114.30
CA GLY A 297 -54.05 -70.56 115.13
C GLY A 297 -52.74 -70.26 114.39
N TYR A 298 -52.84 -69.87 113.12
CA TYR A 298 -51.68 -69.59 112.26
C TYR A 298 -50.93 -68.32 112.66
N ALA A 299 -51.65 -67.22 112.88
CA ALA A 299 -51.08 -65.92 113.24
C ALA A 299 -51.62 -65.41 114.59
N PHE A 300 -52.86 -65.77 114.93
CA PHE A 300 -53.53 -65.41 116.17
C PHE A 300 -53.86 -66.65 117.01
N LYS A 301 -54.37 -66.44 118.23
CA LYS A 301 -54.89 -67.56 119.04
C LYS A 301 -56.05 -68.24 118.30
N ARG A 302 -56.09 -69.58 118.33
CA ARG A 302 -57.11 -70.39 117.68
C ARG A 302 -58.53 -69.90 117.99
N GLY A 303 -59.31 -69.60 116.96
CA GLY A 303 -60.67 -69.08 117.02
C GLY A 303 -60.78 -67.54 116.99
N PHE A 304 -59.67 -66.80 117.00
CA PHE A 304 -59.69 -65.33 116.94
C PHE A 304 -60.29 -64.84 115.62
N SER A 305 -61.10 -63.77 115.67
CA SER A 305 -61.68 -63.14 114.50
C SER A 305 -61.30 -61.67 114.43
N THR A 306 -60.93 -61.24 113.22
CA THR A 306 -60.56 -59.86 112.89
C THR A 306 -61.17 -59.47 111.55
N GLU A 307 -60.94 -58.24 111.09
CA GLU A 307 -61.42 -57.71 109.81
C GLU A 307 -60.30 -56.96 109.12
N ILE A 308 -60.30 -56.99 107.78
CA ILE A 308 -59.43 -56.18 106.94
C ILE A 308 -60.29 -55.26 106.08
N ASP A 309 -59.88 -54.00 105.96
CA ASP A 309 -60.63 -52.97 105.25
C ASP A 309 -60.84 -53.29 103.77
N LEU A 310 -59.81 -53.83 103.11
CA LEU A 310 -59.85 -54.09 101.68
C LEU A 310 -58.90 -55.23 101.25
N ILE A 311 -59.34 -56.03 100.28
CA ILE A 311 -58.51 -56.97 99.53
C ILE A 311 -58.74 -56.76 98.03
N ALA A 312 -57.67 -56.68 97.25
CA ALA A 312 -57.71 -56.63 95.79
C ALA A 312 -56.90 -57.79 95.20
N GLU A 313 -57.33 -58.31 94.05
CA GLU A 313 -56.63 -59.39 93.33
C GLU A 313 -56.09 -58.89 91.98
N ASP A 314 -54.79 -58.65 91.91
CA ASP A 314 -54.10 -58.02 90.77
C ASP A 314 -52.88 -58.83 90.31
N GLY A 315 -53.05 -60.15 90.20
CA GLY A 315 -51.96 -61.13 90.02
C GLY A 315 -51.28 -61.51 91.34
N PHE A 316 -51.39 -60.64 92.35
CA PHE A 316 -51.12 -60.89 93.76
C PHE A 316 -52.42 -60.72 94.56
N LEU A 317 -52.47 -61.25 95.78
CA LEU A 317 -53.53 -60.92 96.72
C LEU A 317 -53.07 -59.72 97.56
N SER A 318 -53.47 -58.52 97.16
CA SER A 318 -53.10 -57.26 97.79
C SER A 318 -54.08 -56.94 98.92
N VAL A 319 -53.56 -56.88 100.14
CA VAL A 319 -54.32 -56.69 101.37
C VAL A 319 -54.06 -55.28 101.89
N PHE A 320 -55.12 -54.55 102.22
CA PHE A 320 -55.04 -53.14 102.58
C PHE A 320 -55.69 -52.88 103.93
N GLU A 321 -55.01 -52.08 104.75
CA GLU A 321 -55.58 -51.47 105.95
C GLU A 321 -55.47 -49.95 105.84
N VAL A 322 -56.52 -49.24 106.23
CA VAL A 322 -56.59 -47.78 106.16
C VAL A 322 -56.75 -47.23 107.58
N LYS A 323 -55.73 -46.50 108.02
CA LYS A 323 -55.74 -45.81 109.31
C LYS A 323 -55.55 -44.32 109.09
N ALA A 324 -56.41 -43.50 109.68
CA ALA A 324 -56.26 -42.03 109.59
C ALA A 324 -54.89 -41.58 110.15
N THR A 325 -54.44 -42.23 111.22
CA THR A 325 -53.09 -42.13 111.78
C THR A 325 -52.73 -43.50 112.35
N ALA A 326 -51.72 -44.16 111.77
CA ALA A 326 -51.21 -45.44 112.28
C ALA A 326 -50.11 -45.23 113.33
N ASP A 327 -50.04 -46.15 114.30
CA ASP A 327 -48.91 -46.30 115.22
C ASP A 327 -48.18 -47.65 115.02
N ALA A 328 -47.15 -47.91 115.83
CA ALA A 328 -46.35 -49.14 115.76
C ALA A 328 -47.18 -50.42 116.02
N ASP A 329 -48.11 -50.37 116.97
CA ASP A 329 -48.95 -51.52 117.30
C ASP A 329 -49.94 -51.83 116.17
N ASP A 330 -50.42 -50.81 115.47
CA ASP A 330 -51.24 -50.97 114.26
C ASP A 330 -50.49 -51.68 113.13
N VAL A 331 -49.21 -51.34 112.90
CA VAL A 331 -48.38 -52.02 111.90
C VAL A 331 -48.19 -53.49 112.26
N ASN A 332 -47.85 -53.76 113.53
CA ASN A 332 -47.66 -55.13 114.03
C ASN A 332 -48.94 -55.96 113.87
N LEU A 333 -50.09 -55.40 114.27
CA LEU A 333 -51.37 -56.08 114.16
C LEU A 333 -51.71 -56.35 112.69
N PHE A 334 -51.50 -55.37 111.80
CA PHE A 334 -51.76 -55.54 110.38
C PHE A 334 -50.83 -56.58 109.73
N ALA A 335 -49.55 -56.60 110.09
CA ALA A 335 -48.61 -57.63 109.62
C ALA A 335 -49.10 -59.04 109.96
N LEU A 336 -49.59 -59.27 111.19
CA LEU A 336 -50.20 -60.55 111.58
C LEU A 336 -51.48 -60.87 110.78
N LYS A 337 -52.29 -59.85 110.44
CA LYS A 337 -53.44 -60.06 109.55
C LYS A 337 -52.99 -60.50 108.15
N VAL A 338 -51.93 -59.89 107.60
CA VAL A 338 -51.38 -60.25 106.28
C VAL A 338 -50.83 -61.67 106.30
N GLU A 339 -50.12 -62.07 107.36
CA GLU A 339 -49.65 -63.44 107.56
C GLU A 339 -50.81 -64.44 107.63
N LEU A 340 -51.90 -64.09 108.32
CA LEU A 340 -53.10 -64.93 108.35
C LEU A 340 -53.69 -65.11 106.95
N VAL A 341 -53.81 -64.03 106.16
CA VAL A 341 -54.31 -64.11 104.78
C VAL A 341 -53.39 -64.98 103.92
N ALA A 342 -52.07 -64.84 104.07
CA ALA A 342 -51.10 -65.67 103.36
C ALA A 342 -51.21 -67.16 103.73
N ALA A 343 -51.33 -67.48 105.02
CA ALA A 343 -51.49 -68.85 105.49
C ALA A 343 -52.79 -69.50 104.99
N GLN A 344 -53.88 -68.71 104.89
CA GLN A 344 -55.17 -69.18 104.39
C GLN A 344 -55.23 -69.29 102.86
N ASN A 345 -54.29 -68.66 102.13
CA ASN A 345 -54.22 -68.66 100.67
C ASN A 345 -52.82 -69.09 100.18
N PRO A 346 -52.38 -70.34 100.46
CA PRO A 346 -50.99 -70.77 100.27
C PRO A 346 -50.52 -70.79 98.80
N ASN A 347 -51.47 -70.77 97.84
CA ASN A 347 -51.17 -70.77 96.41
C ASN A 347 -51.15 -69.36 95.80
N GLN A 348 -51.35 -68.31 96.60
CA GLN A 348 -51.33 -66.93 96.16
C GLN A 348 -50.25 -66.16 96.91
N GLN A 349 -49.50 -65.33 96.20
CA GLN A 349 -48.55 -64.43 96.83
C GLN A 349 -49.30 -63.22 97.38
N VAL A 350 -49.20 -62.98 98.68
CA VAL A 350 -49.94 -61.94 99.40
C VAL A 350 -49.02 -60.77 99.72
N ARG A 351 -49.49 -59.53 99.52
CA ARG A 351 -48.77 -58.31 99.94
C ARG A 351 -49.63 -57.46 100.86
N GLY A 352 -49.03 -56.96 101.93
CA GLY A 352 -49.65 -56.01 102.84
C GLY A 352 -49.37 -54.57 102.43
N ILE A 353 -50.40 -53.72 102.41
CA ILE A 353 -50.29 -52.30 102.12
C ILE A 353 -51.02 -51.52 103.21
N LEU A 354 -50.31 -50.68 103.95
CA LEU A 354 -50.89 -49.79 104.94
C LEU A 354 -51.05 -48.39 104.33
N ILE A 355 -52.26 -47.83 104.40
CA ILE A 355 -52.55 -46.46 103.97
C ILE A 355 -52.73 -45.61 105.23
N SER A 356 -51.85 -44.63 105.44
CA SER A 356 -51.94 -43.70 106.57
C SER A 356 -51.47 -42.31 106.22
N LEU A 357 -52.36 -41.32 106.34
CA LEU A 357 -52.07 -39.91 106.12
C LEU A 357 -51.20 -39.38 107.27
N GLY A 358 -49.92 -39.08 106.99
CA GLY A 358 -49.01 -38.51 107.98
C GLY A 358 -48.33 -39.55 108.89
N ALA A 359 -48.03 -40.74 108.38
CA ALA A 359 -47.25 -41.74 109.11
C ALA A 359 -45.85 -41.20 109.52
N SER A 360 -45.49 -41.40 110.79
CA SER A 360 -44.19 -41.00 111.36
C SER A 360 -43.04 -41.83 110.78
N ASP A 361 -41.80 -41.36 110.97
CA ASP A 361 -40.60 -42.12 110.56
C ASP A 361 -40.49 -43.48 111.27
N GLU A 362 -41.00 -43.58 112.50
CA GLU A 362 -41.07 -44.84 113.25
C GLU A 362 -42.01 -45.85 112.58
N VAL A 363 -43.21 -45.42 112.16
CA VAL A 363 -44.16 -46.25 111.42
C VAL A 363 -43.59 -46.67 110.06
N ARG A 364 -42.92 -45.76 109.35
CA ARG A 364 -42.21 -46.06 108.08
C ARG A 364 -41.17 -47.16 108.28
N GLN A 365 -40.39 -47.07 109.35
CA GLN A 365 -39.36 -48.05 109.66
C GLN A 365 -39.99 -49.42 109.97
N GLN A 366 -41.01 -49.47 110.82
CA GLN A 366 -41.67 -50.74 111.16
C GLN A 366 -42.36 -51.41 109.97
N CYS A 367 -43.01 -50.64 109.09
CA CYS A 367 -43.59 -51.18 107.87
C CYS A 367 -42.53 -51.89 107.01
N ASN A 368 -41.35 -51.28 106.85
CA ASN A 368 -40.24 -51.91 106.12
C ASN A 368 -39.73 -53.19 106.80
N GLU A 369 -39.63 -53.20 108.14
CA GLU A 369 -39.18 -54.38 108.90
C GLU A 369 -40.15 -55.57 108.76
N HIS A 370 -41.46 -55.30 108.74
CA HIS A 370 -42.51 -56.32 108.53
C HIS A 370 -42.84 -56.62 107.06
N GLY A 371 -42.16 -55.96 106.11
CA GLY A 371 -42.44 -56.14 104.68
C GLY A 371 -43.81 -55.62 104.23
N VAL A 372 -44.39 -54.68 104.96
CA VAL A 372 -45.63 -53.97 104.62
C VAL A 372 -45.30 -52.71 103.83
N LEU A 373 -45.96 -52.51 102.69
CA LEU A 373 -45.81 -51.29 101.91
C LEU A 373 -46.62 -50.15 102.55
N LEU A 374 -45.97 -49.05 102.92
CA LEU A 374 -46.66 -47.87 103.42
C LEU A 374 -46.95 -46.89 102.27
N LEU A 375 -48.21 -46.50 102.14
CA LEU A 375 -48.66 -45.38 101.31
C LEU A 375 -49.07 -44.23 102.23
N ASN A 376 -48.41 -43.09 102.08
CA ASN A 376 -48.56 -41.90 102.92
C ASN A 376 -49.04 -40.71 102.09
#